data_AF-A0A0F9LAJ2-F1
#
_entry.id   AF-A0A0F9LAJ2-F1
#
_cell.length_a   1.000
_cell.length_b   1.000
_cell.length_c   1.000
_cell.angle_alpha   90.00
_cell.angle_beta   90.00
_cell.angle_gamma   90.00
#
_symmetry.space_group_name_H-M   'P 1'
#
loop_
_entity.id
_entity.type
_entity.pdbx_description
1 polymer ?
#
loop_
_entity_poly.entity_id
_entity_poly.type
_entity_poly.pdbx_seq_one_letter_code
_entity_poly.pdbx_strand_id
1 'polypeptide(L)'
;MPTSKAKIVSGAQNITKVFLIEAQNLGKGATAPSAVFVGNYNTVEYGINDDSVFNFDIPDDWGTGSDIIIKAHWQIDEAFVTNSGEIRWSAAWSATPPDNTEVLDSPTHTGSGNSGDINIPAAAKTLREDNVVTLSGASLSPGDCVGVTISRVAVDGGTPNPAAEPGIVMLHIHYTSDNLGGND
;
A
#
# COMPACT_ATOMS: atom_id res chain seq x y z
N MET A 1 28.11 25.01 -44.18
CA MET A 1 28.34 24.20 -42.96
C MET A 1 26.97 23.84 -42.38
N PRO A 2 26.69 22.56 -42.07
CA PRO A 2 25.38 22.15 -41.58
C PRO A 2 25.20 22.52 -40.11
N THR A 3 24.13 23.27 -39.80
CA THR A 3 23.68 23.52 -38.42
C THR A 3 22.93 22.29 -37.93
N SER A 4 23.62 21.49 -37.10
CA SER A 4 23.01 20.42 -36.31
C SER A 4 21.93 21.02 -35.40
N LYS A 5 20.66 20.81 -35.72
CA LYS A 5 19.55 21.07 -34.80
C LYS A 5 19.53 19.93 -33.78
N ALA A 6 19.79 20.24 -32.51
CA ALA A 6 19.54 19.31 -31.42
C ALA A 6 18.05 18.93 -31.43
N LYS A 7 17.76 17.65 -31.64
CA LYS A 7 16.42 17.09 -31.46
C LYS A 7 16.16 17.05 -29.96
N ILE A 8 15.36 17.98 -29.44
CA ILE A 8 14.79 17.84 -28.11
C ILE A 8 13.89 16.61 -28.18
N VAL A 9 14.34 15.50 -27.61
CA VAL A 9 13.51 14.33 -27.41
C VAL A 9 12.65 14.64 -26.19
N SER A 10 11.49 15.26 -26.41
CA SER A 10 10.44 15.37 -25.40
C SER A 10 9.80 13.98 -25.23
N GLY A 11 10.50 13.08 -24.55
CA GLY A 11 9.89 11.85 -24.04
C GLY A 11 9.43 12.12 -22.62
N ALA A 12 8.16 11.86 -22.32
CA ALA A 12 7.71 11.73 -20.94
C ALA A 12 8.61 10.68 -20.27
N GLN A 13 9.32 11.07 -19.22
CA GLN A 13 10.05 10.11 -18.40
C GLN A 13 9.13 9.70 -17.26
N ASN A 14 8.82 8.41 -17.19
CA ASN A 14 8.05 7.84 -16.11
C ASN A 14 8.92 7.80 -14.85
N ILE A 15 8.52 8.53 -13.80
CA ILE A 15 9.23 8.57 -12.51
C ILE A 15 8.37 7.89 -11.45
N THR A 16 8.89 6.88 -10.77
CA THR A 16 8.19 6.30 -9.61
C THR A 16 8.32 7.22 -8.40
N LYS A 17 7.19 7.61 -7.82
CA LYS A 17 7.08 8.39 -6.59
C LYS A 17 6.41 7.56 -5.49
N VAL A 18 6.63 7.97 -4.24
CA VAL A 18 6.11 7.28 -3.06
C VAL A 18 5.49 8.30 -2.12
N PHE A 19 4.29 8.00 -1.61
CA PHE A 19 3.75 8.66 -0.44
C PHE A 19 3.58 7.66 0.72
N LEU A 20 3.68 8.19 1.93
CA LEU A 20 3.79 7.43 3.16
C LEU A 20 2.49 7.52 3.96
N ILE A 21 1.99 6.37 4.42
CA ILE A 21 1.01 6.29 5.50
C ILE A 21 1.73 5.75 6.74
N GLU A 22 1.91 6.60 7.74
CA GLU A 22 2.58 6.25 8.99
C GLU A 22 1.72 5.32 9.85
N ALA A 23 2.35 4.44 10.63
CA ALA A 23 1.70 3.53 11.57
C ALA A 23 0.63 4.20 12.45
N GLN A 24 0.88 5.40 12.95
CA GLN A 24 -0.06 6.14 13.81
C GLN A 24 -1.41 6.45 13.13
N ASN A 25 -1.47 6.44 11.80
CA ASN A 25 -2.68 6.64 11.03
C ASN A 25 -3.45 5.35 10.75
N LEU A 26 -2.90 4.19 11.11
CA LEU A 26 -3.49 2.87 10.88
C LEU A 26 -4.37 2.37 12.04
N GLY A 27 -4.51 3.11 13.14
CA GLY A 27 -5.34 2.66 14.28
C GLY A 27 -6.86 2.79 14.11
N LYS A 28 -7.38 2.85 12.87
CA LYS A 28 -8.79 3.18 12.58
C LYS A 28 -9.43 2.07 11.75
N GLY A 29 -10.32 1.26 12.31
CA GLY A 29 -10.99 0.18 11.59
C GLY A 29 -12.25 -0.28 12.32
N ALA A 30 -12.97 -1.25 11.76
CA ALA A 30 -14.08 -1.90 12.45
C ALA A 30 -13.57 -2.74 13.64
N THR A 31 -12.46 -3.44 13.45
CA THR A 31 -11.70 -4.14 14.49
C THR A 31 -10.29 -3.57 14.48
N ALA A 32 -10.08 -2.50 15.25
CA ALA A 32 -8.83 -1.76 15.18
C ALA A 32 -7.64 -2.59 15.71
N PRO A 33 -6.50 -2.58 15.01
CA PRO A 33 -5.27 -3.23 15.44
C PRO A 33 -4.63 -2.49 16.64
N SER A 34 -3.64 -3.13 17.27
CA SER A 34 -3.02 -2.64 18.50
C SER A 34 -1.73 -1.85 18.24
N ALA A 35 -1.61 -0.64 18.78
CA ALA A 35 -0.38 0.14 18.69
C ALA A 35 0.69 -0.38 19.66
N VAL A 36 1.91 -0.58 19.15
CA VAL A 36 3.09 -1.03 19.90
C VAL A 36 4.34 -0.27 19.47
N PHE A 37 5.43 -0.44 20.22
CA PHE A 37 6.74 0.10 19.87
C PHE A 37 7.75 -1.03 19.69
N VAL A 38 8.47 -1.00 18.57
CA VAL A 38 9.58 -1.92 18.29
C VAL A 38 10.85 -1.10 18.15
N GLY A 39 11.66 -1.06 19.22
CA GLY A 39 12.79 -0.13 19.30
C GLY A 39 12.31 1.32 19.24
N ASN A 40 12.71 2.04 18.18
CA ASN A 40 12.31 3.43 17.93
C ASN A 40 11.22 3.57 16.86
N TYR A 41 10.57 2.46 16.47
CA TYR A 41 9.55 2.45 15.42
C TYR A 41 8.16 2.31 16.01
N ASN A 42 7.26 3.23 15.63
CA ASN A 42 5.82 3.06 15.82
C ASN A 42 5.37 1.90 14.95
N THR A 43 4.66 0.94 15.55
CA THR A 43 4.18 -0.25 14.86
C THR A 43 2.75 -0.51 15.28
N VAL A 44 1.95 -1.06 14.37
CA VAL A 44 0.56 -1.45 14.64
C VAL A 44 0.42 -2.94 14.35
N GLU A 45 0.18 -3.74 15.39
CA GLU A 45 0.05 -5.21 15.33
C GLU A 45 -1.37 -5.65 14.99
N TYR A 46 -1.48 -6.57 14.05
CA TYR A 46 -2.76 -7.05 13.51
C TYR A 46 -3.00 -8.50 13.88
N GLY A 47 -4.04 -8.73 14.67
CA GLY A 47 -4.72 -10.01 14.74
C GLY A 47 -5.41 -10.36 13.42
N ILE A 48 -5.86 -11.61 13.30
CA ILE A 48 -6.67 -12.02 12.14
C ILE A 48 -8.01 -11.27 12.16
N ASN A 49 -8.34 -10.64 11.02
CA ASN A 49 -9.49 -9.76 10.79
C ASN A 49 -9.38 -8.36 11.42
N ASP A 50 -8.26 -8.00 12.03
CA ASP A 50 -8.01 -6.60 12.37
C ASP A 50 -7.84 -5.79 11.08
N ASP A 51 -8.34 -4.56 11.07
CA ASP A 51 -8.39 -3.72 9.90
C ASP A 51 -8.02 -2.25 10.16
N SER A 52 -7.61 -1.58 9.10
CA SER A 52 -7.28 -0.16 9.11
C SER A 52 -7.79 0.52 7.86
N VAL A 53 -8.40 1.67 8.03
CA VAL A 53 -9.00 2.49 7.00
C VAL A 53 -8.24 3.79 6.92
N PHE A 54 -7.78 4.12 5.72
CA PHE A 54 -7.16 5.40 5.41
C PHE A 54 -7.61 5.86 4.02
N ASN A 55 -7.34 7.13 3.72
CA ASN A 55 -7.67 7.74 2.46
C ASN A 55 -6.53 8.63 1.96
N PHE A 56 -6.47 8.79 0.65
CA PHE A 56 -5.54 9.68 -0.04
C PHE A 56 -6.17 10.13 -1.35
N ASP A 57 -5.72 11.28 -1.87
CA ASP A 57 -6.14 11.75 -3.19
C ASP A 57 -5.10 11.34 -4.25
N ILE A 58 -5.57 10.95 -5.43
CA ILE A 58 -4.68 10.64 -6.56
C ILE A 58 -3.94 11.91 -6.97
N PRO A 59 -2.59 11.92 -6.97
CA PRO A 59 -1.82 13.10 -7.31
C PRO A 59 -2.10 13.61 -8.73
N ASP A 60 -2.11 14.93 -8.91
CA ASP A 60 -2.32 15.58 -10.21
C ASP A 60 -1.25 15.22 -11.25
N ASP A 61 -0.08 14.81 -10.79
CA ASP A 61 1.07 14.41 -11.61
C ASP A 61 1.19 12.89 -11.80
N TRP A 62 0.19 12.12 -11.37
CA TRP A 62 0.11 10.69 -11.64
C TRP A 62 -0.12 10.45 -13.13
N GLY A 63 0.70 9.58 -13.72
CA GLY A 63 0.58 9.16 -15.10
C GLY A 63 -0.71 8.39 -15.31
N THR A 64 -1.68 9.04 -15.94
CA THR A 64 -3.05 8.50 -16.12
C THR A 64 -3.01 7.10 -16.75
N GLY A 65 -3.73 6.17 -16.14
CA GLY A 65 -3.78 4.77 -16.57
C GLY A 65 -2.68 3.88 -16.00
N SER A 66 -1.69 4.42 -15.28
CA SER A 66 -0.63 3.63 -14.63
C SER A 66 -1.08 3.06 -13.28
N ASP A 67 -0.68 1.84 -12.96
CA ASP A 67 -1.09 1.22 -11.70
C ASP A 67 -0.48 1.93 -10.47
N ILE A 68 -1.24 1.93 -9.38
CA ILE A 68 -0.80 2.35 -8.05
C ILE A 68 -0.62 1.09 -7.18
N ILE A 69 0.50 0.98 -6.47
CA ILE A 69 0.83 -0.22 -5.67
C ILE A 69 0.95 0.15 -4.20
N ILE A 70 0.19 -0.53 -3.34
CA ILE A 70 0.31 -0.40 -1.89
C ILE A 70 1.21 -1.50 -1.36
N LYS A 71 2.24 -1.11 -0.63
CA LYS A 71 3.20 -2.01 0.02
C LYS A 71 3.18 -1.84 1.52
N ALA A 72 3.25 -2.96 2.24
CA ALA A 72 3.38 -2.96 3.68
C ALA A 72 4.84 -3.12 4.08
N HIS A 73 5.35 -2.18 4.88
CA HIS A 73 6.58 -2.36 5.63
C HIS A 73 6.22 -2.89 7.01
N TRP A 74 6.55 -4.14 7.28
CA TRP A 74 6.06 -4.87 8.44
C TRP A 74 7.19 -5.64 9.14
N GLN A 75 6.90 -6.08 10.36
CA GLN A 75 7.78 -6.87 11.21
C GLN A 75 6.94 -7.85 12.04
N ILE A 76 7.57 -8.80 12.69
CA ILE A 76 6.92 -9.69 13.67
C ILE A 76 7.91 -10.09 14.76
N ASP A 77 7.49 -10.15 16.02
CA ASP A 77 8.30 -10.66 17.14
C ASP A 77 8.34 -12.20 17.17
N GLU A 78 8.60 -12.81 16.02
CA GLU A 78 8.72 -14.24 15.86
C GLU A 78 9.66 -14.56 14.70
N ALA A 79 10.43 -15.64 14.85
CA ALA A 79 11.41 -16.07 13.87
C ALA A 79 10.97 -17.37 13.20
N PHE A 80 11.13 -17.45 11.88
CA PHE A 80 10.73 -18.63 11.09
C PHE A 80 11.35 -19.94 11.58
N VAL A 81 12.58 -19.87 12.09
CA VAL A 81 13.31 -21.03 12.62
C VAL A 81 12.69 -21.59 13.91
N THR A 82 11.93 -20.78 14.64
CA THR A 82 11.24 -21.17 15.89
C THR A 82 9.83 -21.64 15.58
N ASN A 83 9.16 -20.98 14.65
CA ASN A 83 7.83 -21.34 14.17
C ASN A 83 7.77 -20.97 12.69
N SER A 84 7.50 -21.94 11.83
CA SER A 84 7.52 -21.74 10.37
C SER A 84 6.27 -21.00 9.87
N GLY A 85 5.78 -19.99 10.58
CA GLY A 85 4.49 -19.38 10.31
C GLY A 85 4.44 -18.60 9.00
N GLU A 86 3.23 -18.47 8.46
CA GLU A 86 2.92 -17.62 7.31
C GLU A 86 1.91 -16.54 7.68
N ILE A 87 1.95 -15.41 6.98
CA ILE A 87 0.97 -14.33 7.10
C ILE A 87 0.44 -13.95 5.72
N ARG A 88 -0.70 -13.24 5.70
CA ARG A 88 -1.29 -12.69 4.49
C ARG A 88 -1.89 -11.32 4.79
N TRP A 89 -1.45 -10.31 4.05
CA TRP A 89 -2.04 -8.97 4.05
C TRP A 89 -3.08 -8.87 2.95
N SER A 90 -4.22 -8.25 3.24
CA SER A 90 -5.29 -8.02 2.27
C SER A 90 -5.67 -6.56 2.26
N ALA A 91 -6.03 -6.03 1.10
CA ALA A 91 -6.60 -4.70 1.00
C ALA A 91 -7.75 -4.65 0.01
N ALA A 92 -8.77 -3.89 0.37
CA ALA A 92 -9.85 -3.47 -0.51
C ALA A 92 -9.80 -1.96 -0.68
N TRP A 93 -10.15 -1.48 -1.86
CA TRP A 93 -10.11 -0.07 -2.19
C TRP A 93 -11.31 0.36 -3.02
N SER A 94 -11.60 1.64 -2.93
CA SER A 94 -12.55 2.34 -3.78
C SER A 94 -12.08 3.75 -4.06
N ALA A 95 -12.41 4.29 -5.24
CA ALA A 95 -12.12 5.66 -5.60
C ALA A 95 -13.42 6.40 -5.98
N THR A 96 -13.48 7.69 -5.63
CA THR A 96 -14.65 8.54 -5.91
C THR A 96 -14.17 9.94 -6.31
N PRO A 97 -14.65 10.49 -7.44
CA PRO A 97 -14.34 11.86 -7.82
C PRO A 97 -14.99 12.87 -6.85
N PRO A 98 -14.32 13.98 -6.50
CA PRO A 98 -14.84 15.00 -5.59
C PRO A 98 -15.81 15.98 -6.27
N ASP A 99 -16.68 15.50 -7.16
CA ASP A 99 -17.58 16.31 -8.00
C ASP A 99 -19.08 16.01 -7.81
N ASN A 100 -19.40 15.13 -6.85
CA ASN A 100 -20.75 14.61 -6.56
C ASN A 100 -21.37 13.74 -7.65
N THR A 101 -20.57 13.16 -8.55
CA THR A 101 -21.08 12.22 -9.56
C THR A 101 -21.23 10.79 -9.04
N GLU A 102 -20.55 10.45 -7.94
CA GLU A 102 -20.59 9.14 -7.31
C GLU A 102 -20.90 9.23 -5.80
N VAL A 103 -21.51 8.16 -5.27
CA VAL A 103 -21.81 8.03 -3.83
C VAL A 103 -20.75 7.16 -3.16
N LEU A 104 -20.32 7.55 -1.95
CA LEU A 104 -19.22 6.91 -1.23
C LEU A 104 -19.49 5.46 -0.79
N ASP A 105 -20.76 5.07 -0.63
CA ASP A 105 -21.17 3.72 -0.20
C ASP A 105 -21.48 2.78 -1.38
N SER A 106 -21.42 3.28 -2.61
CA SER A 106 -21.51 2.49 -3.84
C SER A 106 -20.64 3.09 -4.97
N PRO A 107 -19.33 3.22 -4.74
CA PRO A 107 -18.39 3.75 -5.74
C PRO A 107 -18.29 2.81 -6.95
N THR A 108 -18.07 3.37 -8.14
CA THR A 108 -17.98 2.54 -9.35
C THR A 108 -16.57 1.96 -9.55
N HIS A 109 -15.57 2.69 -9.08
CA HIS A 109 -14.16 2.30 -9.15
C HIS A 109 -13.76 1.57 -7.87
N THR A 110 -13.70 0.24 -7.93
CA THR A 110 -13.38 -0.60 -6.76
C THR A 110 -12.47 -1.76 -7.12
N GLY A 111 -11.78 -2.29 -6.11
CA GLY A 111 -11.01 -3.51 -6.26
C GLY A 111 -10.55 -4.07 -4.93
N SER A 112 -10.01 -5.28 -4.97
CA SER A 112 -9.40 -5.93 -3.81
C SER A 112 -8.27 -6.86 -4.23
N GLY A 113 -7.36 -7.14 -3.30
CA GLY A 113 -6.24 -8.04 -3.50
C GLY A 113 -5.58 -8.44 -2.19
N ASN A 114 -4.66 -9.39 -2.27
CA ASN A 114 -3.83 -9.80 -1.15
C ASN A 114 -2.42 -10.13 -1.59
N SER A 115 -1.51 -10.18 -0.63
CA SER A 115 -0.09 -10.45 -0.82
C SER A 115 0.25 -11.90 -1.19
N GLY A 116 -0.73 -12.81 -1.15
CA GLY A 116 -0.48 -14.25 -1.02
C GLY A 116 0.07 -14.62 0.37
N ASP A 117 0.35 -15.91 0.56
CA ASP A 117 0.98 -16.40 1.80
C ASP A 117 2.46 -16.07 1.82
N ILE A 118 2.88 -15.51 2.95
CA ILE A 118 4.22 -15.00 3.14
C ILE A 118 4.82 -15.66 4.37
N ASN A 119 5.90 -16.43 4.20
CA ASN A 119 6.69 -16.94 5.31
C ASN A 119 7.18 -15.78 6.20
N ILE A 120 7.07 -15.93 7.52
CA ILE A 120 7.65 -14.95 8.44
C ILE A 120 9.19 -14.87 8.28
N PRO A 121 9.84 -13.76 8.64
CA PRO A 121 11.28 -13.61 8.48
C PRO A 121 12.08 -14.64 9.30
N ALA A 122 13.28 -14.98 8.83
CA ALA A 122 14.17 -15.90 9.53
C ALA A 122 14.59 -15.40 10.93
N ALA A 123 14.65 -14.08 11.13
CA ALA A 123 14.95 -13.44 12.40
C ALA A 123 13.79 -12.52 12.82
N ALA A 124 13.40 -12.61 14.09
CA ALA A 124 12.37 -11.77 14.68
C ALA A 124 12.71 -10.27 14.57
N LYS A 125 11.69 -9.43 14.50
CA LYS A 125 11.77 -7.95 14.43
C LYS A 125 12.57 -7.40 13.24
N THR A 126 12.74 -8.21 12.19
CA THR A 126 13.34 -7.74 10.93
C THR A 126 12.27 -7.01 10.11
N LEU A 127 12.63 -5.84 9.57
CA LEU A 127 11.76 -5.11 8.66
C LEU A 127 11.68 -5.84 7.31
N ARG A 128 10.46 -6.04 6.83
CA ARG A 128 10.16 -6.66 5.54
C ARG A 128 9.19 -5.79 4.76
N GLU A 129 9.30 -5.83 3.43
CA GLU A 129 8.40 -5.15 2.49
C GLU A 129 7.72 -6.20 1.62
N ASP A 130 6.40 -6.14 1.49
CA ASP A 130 5.66 -6.96 0.52
C ASP A 130 4.53 -6.13 -0.12
N ASN A 131 4.21 -6.42 -1.39
CA ASN A 131 3.07 -5.83 -2.08
C ASN A 131 1.76 -6.37 -1.49
N VAL A 132 0.82 -5.50 -1.15
CA VAL A 132 -0.48 -5.88 -0.59
C VAL A 132 -1.54 -5.92 -1.67
N VAL A 133 -1.65 -4.85 -2.46
CA VAL A 133 -2.64 -4.71 -3.53
C VAL A 133 -2.13 -3.79 -4.63
N THR A 134 -2.62 -4.02 -5.85
CA THR A 134 -2.46 -3.14 -7.00
C THR A 134 -3.82 -2.53 -7.34
N LEU A 135 -3.89 -1.21 -7.38
CA LEU A 135 -5.03 -0.44 -7.84
C LEU A 135 -4.84 -0.22 -9.33
N SER A 136 -5.76 -0.75 -10.14
CA SER A 136 -5.67 -0.60 -11.59
C SER A 136 -5.88 0.85 -11.99
N GLY A 137 -4.93 1.43 -12.72
CA GLY A 137 -5.01 2.81 -13.18
C GLY A 137 -6.10 3.07 -14.22
N ALA A 138 -6.66 2.01 -14.83
CA ALA A 138 -7.60 2.13 -15.95
C ALA A 138 -8.94 2.79 -15.56
N SER A 139 -9.28 2.79 -14.28
CA SER A 139 -10.55 3.31 -13.76
C SER A 139 -10.35 4.47 -12.79
N LEU A 140 -9.19 5.14 -12.86
CA LEU A 140 -8.80 6.19 -11.93
C LEU A 140 -8.51 7.48 -12.69
N SER A 141 -8.80 8.61 -12.05
CA SER A 141 -8.49 9.95 -12.54
C SER A 141 -7.67 10.74 -11.52
N PRO A 142 -6.80 11.66 -11.96
CA PRO A 142 -6.16 12.61 -11.05
C PRO A 142 -7.21 13.36 -10.21
N GLY A 143 -6.94 13.51 -8.91
CA GLY A 143 -7.85 14.15 -7.96
C GLY A 143 -8.95 13.25 -7.38
N ASP A 144 -9.10 12.00 -7.83
CA ASP A 144 -10.02 11.05 -7.17
C ASP A 144 -9.59 10.81 -5.71
N CYS A 145 -10.56 10.76 -4.80
CA CYS A 145 -10.31 10.36 -3.42
C CYS A 145 -10.39 8.85 -3.31
N VAL A 146 -9.31 8.21 -2.86
CA VAL A 146 -9.20 6.76 -2.70
C VAL A 146 -9.33 6.39 -1.22
N GLY A 147 -10.34 5.59 -0.90
CA GLY A 147 -10.46 4.92 0.39
C GLY A 147 -9.85 3.53 0.32
N VAL A 148 -9.06 3.15 1.32
CA VAL A 148 -8.44 1.82 1.42
C VAL A 148 -8.70 1.24 2.80
N THR A 149 -9.14 -0.01 2.82
CA THR A 149 -9.16 -0.86 4.02
C THR A 149 -8.09 -1.93 3.88
N ILE A 150 -7.05 -1.88 4.72
CA ILE A 150 -6.03 -2.93 4.85
C ILE A 150 -6.37 -3.81 6.05
N SER A 151 -6.11 -5.10 5.95
CA SER A 151 -6.35 -6.07 7.03
C SER A 151 -5.32 -7.19 7.00
N ARG A 152 -5.19 -7.89 8.12
CA ARG A 152 -4.58 -9.21 8.13
C ARG A 152 -5.67 -10.26 8.03
N VAL A 153 -5.48 -11.21 7.12
CA VAL A 153 -6.41 -12.32 6.92
C VAL A 153 -5.73 -13.65 7.25
N ALA A 154 -6.53 -14.67 7.54
CA ALA A 154 -6.01 -16.01 7.75
C ALA A 154 -5.34 -16.52 6.47
N VAL A 155 -4.18 -17.17 6.63
CA VAL A 155 -3.59 -17.98 5.57
C VAL A 155 -4.54 -19.12 5.21
N ASP A 156 -4.70 -19.39 3.92
CA ASP A 156 -5.53 -20.48 3.42
C ASP A 156 -4.67 -21.39 2.55
N GLY A 157 -4.47 -22.63 3.02
CA GLY A 157 -3.54 -23.58 2.42
C GLY A 157 -2.08 -23.17 2.56
N GLY A 158 -1.48 -23.45 3.71
CA GLY A 158 -0.08 -23.08 3.98
C GLY A 158 0.41 -23.60 5.33
N THR A 159 1.55 -23.08 5.77
CA THR A 159 2.06 -23.29 7.13
C THR A 159 1.16 -22.51 8.12
N PRO A 160 0.96 -22.98 9.36
CA PRO A 160 0.07 -22.30 10.30
C PRO A 160 0.40 -20.82 10.50
N ASN A 161 -0.58 -20.04 10.97
CA ASN A 161 -0.34 -18.67 11.38
C ASN A 161 0.74 -18.63 12.50
N PRO A 162 1.59 -17.59 12.51
CA PRO A 162 2.49 -17.34 13.62
C PRO A 162 1.72 -17.15 14.93
N ALA A 163 2.42 -17.39 16.05
CA ALA A 163 1.87 -17.19 17.39
C ALA A 163 1.95 -15.73 17.83
N ALA A 164 2.93 -14.97 17.32
CA ALA A 164 2.99 -13.52 17.47
C ALA A 164 2.17 -12.83 16.37
N GLU A 165 1.66 -11.65 16.69
CA GLU A 165 0.96 -10.83 15.71
C GLU A 165 1.99 -10.04 14.86
N PRO A 166 1.93 -10.07 13.53
CA PRO A 166 2.74 -9.22 12.69
C PRO A 166 2.24 -7.78 12.80
N GLY A 167 3.18 -6.83 12.76
CA GLY A 167 2.88 -5.41 12.84
C GLY A 167 3.39 -4.61 11.66
N ILE A 168 2.57 -3.68 11.20
CA ILE A 168 2.92 -2.72 10.14
C ILE A 168 3.58 -1.49 10.77
N VAL A 169 4.74 -1.14 10.26
CA VAL A 169 5.50 0.07 10.63
C VAL A 169 5.05 1.27 9.78
N MET A 170 4.79 1.02 8.49
CA MET A 170 4.27 2.01 7.55
C MET A 170 3.74 1.35 6.28
N LEU A 171 2.91 2.08 5.54
CA LEU A 171 2.54 1.73 4.17
C LEU A 171 3.20 2.70 3.19
N HIS A 172 3.75 2.15 2.12
CA HIS A 172 4.21 2.91 0.97
C HIS A 172 3.19 2.77 -0.16
N ILE A 173 2.82 3.89 -0.75
CA ILE A 173 1.97 3.89 -1.93
C ILE A 173 2.78 4.43 -3.09
N HIS A 174 3.12 3.52 -3.99
CA HIS A 174 3.93 3.77 -5.16
C HIS A 174 3.04 4.12 -6.34
N TYR A 175 3.36 5.18 -7.04
CA TYR A 175 2.69 5.57 -8.28
C TYR A 175 3.72 6.02 -9.32
N THR A 176 3.35 5.95 -10.60
CA THR A 176 4.16 6.48 -11.69
C THR A 176 3.70 7.89 -11.99
N SER A 177 4.63 8.84 -12.04
CA SER A 177 4.39 10.21 -12.49
C SER A 177 4.82 10.38 -13.94
N ASP A 178 4.03 11.11 -14.73
CA ASP A 178 4.31 11.44 -16.14
C ASP A 178 4.89 12.86 -16.33
N ASN A 179 4.90 13.67 -15.26
CA ASN A 179 5.45 15.01 -15.23
C ASN A 179 6.87 15.02 -14.64
N LEU A 180 7.78 15.73 -15.31
CA LEU A 180 9.20 15.81 -14.94
C LEU A 180 9.50 16.53 -13.62
N GLY A 181 8.49 17.02 -12.90
CA GLY A 181 8.68 17.96 -11.79
C GLY A 181 9.37 19.22 -12.31
N GLY A 182 8.60 20.19 -12.78
CA GLY A 182 9.14 21.53 -12.92
C GLY A 182 9.60 21.97 -11.53
N ASN A 183 10.87 22.35 -11.39
CA ASN A 183 11.29 23.09 -10.21
C ASN A 183 10.51 24.40 -10.23
N ASP A 184 9.44 24.48 -9.44
CA ASP A 184 8.88 25.76 -9.01
C ASP A 184 9.76 26.40 -7.93
#